data_AF-A0A7C5Q6B5-F1
#
_entry.id   AF-A0A7C5Q6B5-F1
#
_cell.length_a   1.000
_cell.length_b   1.000
_cell.length_c   1.000
_cell.angle_alpha   90.00
_cell.angle_beta   90.00
_cell.angle_gamma   90.00
#
_symmetry.space_group_name_H-M   'P 1'
#
loop_
_entity.id
_entity.type
_entity.pdbx_description
1 polymer ?
#
loop_
_entity_poly.entity_id
_entity_poly.type
_entity_poly.pdbx_seq_one_letter_code
_entity_poly.pdbx_strand_id
1 'polypeptide(L)'
;MIRLLADKIGNPVNFSQLSSQTGLRNYALNLAGRLEPPVNMGMIFENFVFNILFEKALANNWNIKYWRSKDKAEIDFIIDKGYEQIPVEVKFQDLKRTSISRSFHSFLKKYQPARALIVNLSLETSIYAGVTKVSFIPFYRLFAE
;
A
#
# COMPACT_ATOMS: atom_id res chain seq x y z
N MET A 1 3.68 -18.43 -10.16
CA MET A 1 4.97 -18.38 -9.43
C MET A 1 5.21 -16.94 -8.99
N ILE A 2 4.77 -16.59 -7.77
CA ILE A 2 4.90 -15.25 -7.18
C ILE A 2 6.26 -15.17 -6.50
N ARG A 3 7.11 -14.21 -6.89
CA ARG A 3 8.45 -14.03 -6.29
C ARG A 3 8.30 -13.36 -4.92
N LEU A 4 8.72 -14.08 -3.88
CA LEU A 4 9.15 -13.50 -2.61
C LEU A 4 10.31 -12.53 -2.88
N LEU A 5 10.35 -11.41 -2.18
CA LEU A 5 11.52 -10.54 -2.16
C LEU A 5 12.67 -11.31 -1.49
N ALA A 6 13.65 -11.72 -2.29
CA ALA A 6 14.90 -12.28 -1.81
C ALA A 6 15.95 -11.16 -1.78
N ASP A 7 16.62 -10.97 -0.65
CA ASP A 7 17.87 -10.21 -0.62
C ASP A 7 18.97 -11.00 -1.35
N LYS A 8 20.09 -10.35 -1.71
CA LYS A 8 21.19 -10.85 -2.57
C LYS A 8 21.84 -12.19 -2.15
N ILE A 9 21.38 -12.84 -1.08
CA ILE A 9 21.91 -14.10 -0.54
C ILE A 9 20.80 -15.17 -0.36
N GLY A 10 19.57 -14.93 -0.81
CA GLY A 10 18.55 -16.00 -0.89
C GLY A 10 17.98 -16.49 0.44
N ASN A 11 18.19 -15.77 1.54
CA ASN A 11 17.51 -16.06 2.81
C ASN A 11 16.12 -15.42 2.84
N PRO A 12 15.10 -16.10 3.39
CA PRO A 12 13.80 -15.48 3.67
C PRO A 12 13.98 -14.34 4.66
N VAL A 13 13.65 -13.11 4.24
CA VAL A 13 13.77 -11.93 5.10
C VAL A 13 12.59 -11.91 6.07
N ASN A 14 12.88 -12.07 7.36
CA ASN A 14 11.89 -11.99 8.43
C ASN A 14 11.37 -10.54 8.59
N PHE A 15 10.06 -10.38 8.79
CA PHE A 15 9.34 -9.10 8.81
C PHE A 15 9.82 -8.09 9.87
N SER A 16 10.56 -8.51 10.89
CA SER A 16 11.18 -7.60 11.85
C SER A 16 12.29 -6.73 11.23
N GLN A 17 12.79 -7.05 10.04
CA GLN A 17 13.90 -6.33 9.40
C GLN A 17 13.46 -5.29 8.35
N LEU A 18 12.21 -5.34 7.86
CA LEU A 18 11.73 -4.45 6.78
C LEU A 18 10.89 -3.27 7.28
N SER A 19 9.99 -3.51 8.24
CA SER A 19 9.20 -2.44 8.90
C SER A 19 10.06 -1.60 9.84
N SER A 20 11.07 -2.22 10.45
CA SER A 20 11.95 -1.57 11.41
C SER A 20 12.89 -0.56 10.76
N GLN A 21 13.44 -0.85 9.58
CA GLN A 21 14.52 -0.03 9.02
C GLN A 21 14.07 1.36 8.54
N THR A 22 12.79 1.54 8.22
CA THR A 22 12.29 2.84 7.74
C THR A 22 11.51 3.58 8.82
N GLY A 23 10.72 2.86 9.62
CA GLY A 23 9.99 3.40 10.76
C GLY A 23 10.90 3.82 11.92
N LEU A 24 11.82 2.94 12.37
CA LEU A 24 12.78 3.30 13.43
C LEU A 24 13.80 4.32 12.95
N ARG A 25 14.23 4.29 11.68
CA ARG A 25 15.16 5.31 11.16
C ARG A 25 14.52 6.69 11.19
N ASN A 26 13.27 6.83 10.74
CA ASN A 26 12.57 8.11 10.75
C ASN A 26 12.20 8.55 12.18
N TYR A 27 11.80 7.62 13.04
CA TYR A 27 11.60 7.89 14.47
C TYR A 27 12.88 8.34 15.16
N ALA A 28 14.02 7.67 14.90
CA ALA A 28 15.33 8.03 15.42
C ALA A 28 15.82 9.39 14.87
N LEU A 29 15.54 9.70 13.61
CA LEU A 29 15.83 11.01 13.02
C LEU A 29 14.98 12.13 13.68
N ASN A 30 13.74 11.85 14.06
CA ASN A 30 12.89 12.78 14.81
C ASN A 30 13.33 12.96 16.28
N LEU A 31 13.83 11.90 16.93
CA LEU A 31 14.41 12.01 18.28
C LEU A 31 15.70 12.83 18.32
N ALA A 32 16.42 12.94 17.20
CA ALA A 32 17.67 13.70 17.08
C ALA A 32 17.48 15.24 16.91
N GLY A 33 16.27 15.77 17.10
CA GLY A 33 16.08 17.18 17.45
C GLY A 33 16.11 18.21 16.30
N ARG A 34 15.84 17.83 15.06
CA ARG A 34 15.56 18.83 13.99
C ARG A 34 14.06 18.94 13.74
N LEU A 35 13.48 20.04 14.23
CA LEU A 35 12.10 20.47 14.00
C LEU A 35 11.89 20.93 12.55
N GLU A 36 12.08 20.05 11.57
CA GLU A 36 11.55 20.28 10.22
C GLU A 36 10.12 19.73 10.14
N PRO A 37 9.16 20.42 9.50
CA PRO A 37 7.84 19.86 9.25
C PRO A 37 8.01 18.51 8.54
N PRO A 38 7.24 17.47 8.89
CA PRO A 38 7.59 16.10 8.56
C PRO A 38 7.68 15.94 7.04
N VAL A 39 8.92 15.84 6.54
CA VAL A 39 9.30 15.58 5.14
C VAL A 39 8.70 14.27 4.62
N ASN A 40 7.93 13.53 5.43
CA ASN A 40 7.46 12.20 5.08
C ASN A 40 6.06 11.82 5.59
N MET A 41 5.10 12.75 5.60
CA MET A 41 3.70 12.42 5.94
C MET A 41 3.09 11.33 5.06
N GLY A 42 3.53 11.23 3.80
CA GLY A 42 3.14 10.14 2.90
C GLY A 42 3.49 8.77 3.48
N MET A 43 4.75 8.56 3.88
CA MET A 43 5.16 7.27 4.45
C MET A 43 4.58 7.00 5.85
N ILE A 44 4.37 8.04 6.66
CA ILE A 44 3.66 7.88 7.94
C ILE A 44 2.23 7.40 7.69
N PHE A 45 1.54 8.00 6.73
CA PHE A 45 0.18 7.64 6.37
C PHE A 45 0.09 6.25 5.72
N GLU A 46 1.05 5.89 4.87
CA GLU A 46 1.17 4.54 4.31
C GLU A 46 1.32 3.47 5.41
N ASN A 47 2.22 3.70 6.38
CA ASN A 47 2.38 2.81 7.54
C ASN A 47 1.11 2.74 8.40
N PHE A 48 0.42 3.88 8.57
CA PHE A 48 -0.84 3.92 9.30
C PHE A 48 -1.92 3.08 8.60
N VAL A 49 -2.07 3.21 7.27
CA VAL A 49 -2.98 2.39 6.47
C VAL A 49 -2.58 0.92 6.51
N PHE A 50 -1.28 0.60 6.43
CA PHE A 50 -0.79 -0.77 6.56
C PHE A 50 -1.26 -1.42 7.86
N ASN A 51 -1.13 -0.74 9.01
CA ASN A 51 -1.55 -1.30 10.29
C ASN A 51 -3.06 -1.64 10.30
N ILE A 52 -3.90 -0.77 9.73
CA ILE A 52 -5.35 -1.05 9.61
C ILE A 52 -5.60 -2.28 8.74
N LEU A 53 -4.94 -2.36 7.58
CA LEU A 53 -5.09 -3.49 6.66
C LEU A 53 -4.55 -4.79 7.25
N PHE A 54 -3.47 -4.71 8.04
CA PHE A 54 -2.83 -5.86 8.68
C PHE A 54 -3.73 -6.45 9.75
N GLU A 55 -4.32 -5.64 10.63
CA GLU A 55 -5.30 -6.10 11.63
C GLU A 55 -6.48 -6.81 10.96
N LYS A 56 -7.01 -6.26 9.87
CA LYS A 56 -8.06 -6.92 9.09
C LYS A 56 -7.60 -8.22 8.45
N ALA A 57 -6.40 -8.23 7.90
CA ALA A 57 -5.85 -9.41 7.26
C ALA A 57 -5.68 -10.54 8.28
N LEU A 58 -5.18 -10.24 9.48
CA LEU A 58 -5.10 -11.20 10.57
C LEU A 58 -6.48 -11.75 10.96
N ALA A 59 -7.47 -10.87 11.15
CA ALA A 59 -8.82 -11.28 11.52
C ALA A 59 -9.51 -12.18 10.47
N ASN A 60 -9.13 -12.04 9.20
CA ASN A 60 -9.75 -12.77 8.08
C ASN A 60 -8.83 -13.84 7.46
N ASN A 61 -7.67 -14.13 8.07
CA ASN A 61 -6.65 -15.05 7.54
C ASN A 61 -6.23 -14.71 6.09
N TRP A 62 -6.11 -13.42 5.77
CA TRP A 62 -5.56 -12.91 4.52
C TRP A 62 -4.07 -12.58 4.66
N ASN A 63 -3.39 -12.39 3.54
CA ASN A 63 -2.00 -11.97 3.51
C ASN A 63 -1.88 -10.56 2.94
N ILE A 64 -0.97 -9.75 3.49
CA ILE A 64 -0.56 -8.48 2.88
C ILE A 64 0.81 -8.69 2.23
N LYS A 65 0.93 -8.37 0.94
CA LYS A 65 2.17 -8.52 0.16
C LYS A 65 2.61 -7.19 -0.42
N TYR A 66 3.91 -7.00 -0.56
CA TYR A 66 4.49 -5.88 -1.31
C TYR A 66 4.72 -6.28 -2.76
N TRP A 67 4.55 -5.34 -3.69
CA TRP A 67 4.79 -5.60 -5.11
C TRP A 67 5.71 -4.56 -5.73
N ARG A 68 6.72 -5.05 -6.47
CA ARG A 68 7.58 -4.22 -7.30
C ARG A 68 7.83 -4.89 -8.65
N SER A 69 7.77 -4.11 -9.72
CA SER A 69 8.10 -4.57 -11.07
C SER A 69 9.61 -4.65 -11.27
N LYS A 70 10.05 -5.38 -12.32
CA LYS A 70 11.46 -5.35 -12.76
C LYS A 70 11.92 -3.94 -13.13
N ASP A 71 10.99 -3.13 -13.64
CA ASP A 71 11.20 -1.73 -14.03
C ASP A 71 10.95 -0.77 -12.86
N LYS A 72 11.04 -1.28 -11.63
CA LYS A 72 10.96 -0.53 -10.37
C LYS A 72 9.62 0.18 -10.09
N ALA A 73 8.56 -0.11 -10.83
CA ALA A 73 7.21 0.37 -10.50
C ALA A 73 6.73 -0.29 -9.20
N GLU A 74 6.13 0.48 -8.31
CA GLU A 74 5.69 0.01 -6.99
C GLU A 74 4.18 0.12 -6.85
N ILE A 75 3.62 -0.85 -6.12
CA ILE A 75 2.27 -0.83 -5.56
C ILE A 75 2.46 -1.07 -4.07
N ASP A 76 1.92 -0.18 -3.24
CA ASP A 76 2.19 -0.15 -1.80
C ASP A 76 1.83 -1.50 -1.17
N PHE A 77 0.63 -2.01 -1.44
CA PHE A 77 0.18 -3.30 -0.91
C PHE A 77 -0.67 -4.11 -1.90
N ILE A 78 -0.64 -5.43 -1.73
CA ILE A 78 -1.59 -6.39 -2.30
C ILE A 78 -2.24 -7.14 -1.14
N ILE A 79 -3.56 -7.02 -1.00
CA ILE A 79 -4.35 -7.87 -0.11
C ILE A 79 -4.63 -9.17 -0.87
N ASP A 80 -4.13 -10.28 -0.34
CA ASP A 80 -4.31 -11.61 -0.91
C ASP A 80 -5.24 -12.44 -0.02
N LYS A 81 -6.46 -12.65 -0.52
CA LYS A 81 -7.52 -13.43 0.14
C LYS A 81 -7.50 -14.91 -0.26
N GLY A 82 -6.51 -15.35 -1.04
CA GLY A 82 -6.44 -16.68 -1.64
C GLY A 82 -7.26 -16.81 -2.93
N TYR A 83 -8.53 -16.39 -2.92
CA TYR A 83 -9.40 -16.39 -4.11
C TYR A 83 -9.36 -15.08 -4.91
N GLU A 84 -8.76 -14.03 -4.35
CA GLU A 84 -8.68 -12.71 -4.97
C GLU A 84 -7.45 -11.94 -4.48
N GLN A 85 -6.86 -11.16 -5.37
CA GLN A 85 -5.79 -10.23 -5.07
C GLN A 85 -6.25 -8.80 -5.35
N ILE A 86 -6.22 -7.95 -4.32
CA ILE A 86 -6.69 -6.57 -4.38
C ILE A 86 -5.47 -5.65 -4.21
N PRO A 87 -5.00 -4.97 -5.27
CA PRO A 87 -3.96 -3.97 -5.13
C PRO A 87 -4.49 -2.72 -4.42
N VAL A 88 -3.65 -2.15 -3.57
CA VAL A 88 -3.92 -0.95 -2.79
C VAL A 88 -2.81 0.06 -3.04
N GLU A 89 -3.19 1.27 -3.43
CA GLU A 89 -2.32 2.45 -3.47
C GLU A 89 -2.79 3.45 -2.42
N VAL A 90 -1.85 4.02 -1.67
CA VAL A 90 -2.10 4.97 -0.60
C VAL A 90 -1.65 6.36 -1.03
N LYS A 91 -2.53 7.34 -0.87
CA LYS A 91 -2.27 8.75 -1.18
C LYS A 91 -2.57 9.60 0.03
N PHE A 92 -1.52 10.15 0.67
CA PHE A 92 -1.69 11.21 1.66
C PHE A 92 -2.06 12.53 0.97
N GLN A 93 -3.26 12.58 0.40
CA GLN A 93 -3.78 13.70 -0.38
C GLN A 93 -5.30 13.79 -0.22
N ASP A 94 -5.78 15.02 -0.08
CA ASP A 94 -7.19 15.37 -0.21
C ASP A 94 -7.55 15.42 -1.70
N LEU A 95 -7.89 14.25 -2.26
CA LEU A 95 -8.19 14.11 -3.68
C LEU A 95 -9.51 14.81 -4.01
N LYS A 96 -9.49 15.77 -4.94
CA LYS A 96 -10.71 16.42 -5.45
C LYS A 96 -11.30 15.73 -6.68
N ARG A 97 -10.52 14.84 -7.31
CA ARG A 97 -10.90 14.06 -8.47
C ARG A 97 -10.15 12.73 -8.46
N THR A 98 -10.66 11.77 -9.20
CA THR A 98 -10.02 10.47 -9.38
C THR A 98 -8.67 10.65 -10.08
N SER A 99 -7.61 10.06 -9.52
CA SER A 99 -6.27 10.10 -10.08
C SER A 99 -5.55 8.78 -9.80
N ILE A 100 -5.22 8.06 -10.86
CA ILE A 100 -4.48 6.79 -10.82
C ILE A 100 -3.03 7.05 -11.23
N SER A 101 -2.04 6.55 -10.48
CA SER A 101 -0.64 6.69 -10.87
C SER A 101 -0.29 5.83 -12.08
N ARG A 102 0.81 6.17 -12.76
CA ARG A 102 1.29 5.38 -13.91
C ARG A 102 1.65 3.96 -13.51
N SER A 103 2.25 3.75 -12.33
CA SER A 103 2.60 2.43 -11.81
C SER A 103 1.35 1.60 -11.55
N PHE A 104 0.33 2.19 -10.90
CA PHE A 104 -0.94 1.51 -10.63
C PHE A 104 -1.66 1.17 -11.93
N HIS A 105 -1.77 2.11 -12.87
CA HIS A 105 -2.34 1.84 -14.18
C HIS A 105 -1.61 0.70 -14.92
N SER A 106 -0.28 0.66 -14.86
CA SER A 106 0.52 -0.43 -15.43
C SER A 106 0.22 -1.79 -14.78
N PHE A 107 0.07 -1.82 -13.45
CA PHE A 107 -0.34 -3.00 -12.72
C PHE A 107 -1.74 -3.48 -13.15
N LEU A 108 -2.72 -2.57 -13.18
CA LEU A 108 -4.10 -2.89 -13.56
C LEU A 108 -4.16 -3.44 -14.99
N LYS A 109 -3.45 -2.83 -15.94
CA LYS A 109 -3.39 -3.30 -17.32
C LYS A 109 -2.78 -4.72 -17.43
N LYS A 110 -1.78 -5.02 -16.60
CA LYS A 110 -1.07 -6.30 -16.65
C LYS A 110 -1.84 -7.44 -15.99
N TYR A 111 -2.42 -7.19 -14.82
CA TYR A 111 -3.01 -8.25 -13.98
C TYR A 111 -4.54 -8.28 -14.01
N GLN A 112 -5.19 -7.19 -14.46
CA GLN A 112 -6.65 -7.07 -14.59
C GLN A 112 -7.41 -7.62 -13.37
N PRO A 113 -7.08 -7.20 -12.12
CA PRO A 113 -7.79 -7.68 -10.95
C PRO A 113 -9.25 -7.22 -11.00
N ALA A 114 -10.17 -7.97 -10.37
CA ALA A 114 -11.58 -7.57 -10.34
C ALA A 114 -11.79 -6.24 -9.60
N ARG A 115 -11.03 -6.03 -8.51
CA ARG A 115 -11.11 -4.86 -7.64
C ARG A 115 -9.74 -4.29 -7.36
N ALA A 116 -9.69 -2.99 -7.12
CA ALA A 116 -8.50 -2.26 -6.70
C ALA A 116 -8.91 -1.10 -5.78
N LEU A 117 -8.03 -0.72 -4.85
CA LEU A 117 -8.27 0.33 -3.87
C LEU A 117 -7.26 1.47 -3.99
N ILE A 118 -7.75 2.69 -3.86
CA ILE A 118 -6.94 3.89 -3.65
C ILE A 118 -7.38 4.53 -2.33
N VAL A 119 -6.56 4.38 -1.30
CA VAL A 119 -6.82 4.96 0.02
C VAL A 119 -6.35 6.41 0.03
N ASN A 120 -7.21 7.34 0.44
CA ASN A 120 -6.90 8.76 0.45
C ASN A 120 -7.51 9.48 1.66
N LEU A 121 -7.45 10.82 1.72
CA LEU A 121 -7.93 11.57 2.89
C LEU A 121 -9.45 11.81 2.90
N SER A 122 -10.13 11.85 1.74
CA SER A 122 -11.47 12.44 1.66
C SER A 122 -12.36 11.96 0.51
N LEU A 123 -11.79 11.60 -0.64
CA LEU A 123 -12.54 11.19 -1.82
C LEU A 123 -13.12 9.79 -1.65
N GLU A 124 -14.44 9.71 -1.76
CA GLU A 124 -15.18 8.45 -1.82
C GLU A 124 -15.90 8.34 -3.18
N THR A 125 -15.40 7.48 -4.07
CA THR A 125 -16.00 7.24 -5.38
C THR A 125 -15.46 5.96 -6.00
N SER A 126 -15.97 5.55 -7.15
CA SER A 126 -15.41 4.42 -7.91
C SER A 126 -15.44 4.68 -9.41
N ILE A 127 -14.42 4.18 -10.11
CA ILE A 127 -14.34 4.20 -11.57
C ILE A 127 -13.95 2.82 -12.10
N TYR A 128 -14.10 2.62 -13.40
CA TYR A 128 -13.56 1.45 -14.09
C TYR A 128 -12.28 1.82 -14.83
N ALA A 129 -11.23 1.01 -14.62
CA ALA A 129 -10.01 1.04 -15.40
C ALA A 129 -9.91 -0.27 -16.18
N GLY A 130 -10.46 -0.27 -17.41
CA GLY A 130 -10.71 -1.51 -18.14
C GLY A 130 -11.78 -2.35 -17.44
N VAL A 131 -11.43 -3.58 -17.04
CA VAL A 131 -12.33 -4.49 -16.31
C VAL A 131 -12.27 -4.32 -14.79
N THR A 132 -11.27 -3.60 -14.28
CA THR A 132 -11.06 -3.43 -12.84
C THR A 132 -11.94 -2.31 -12.29
N LYS A 133 -12.72 -2.60 -11.23
CA LYS A 133 -13.34 -1.56 -10.42
C LYS A 133 -12.33 -0.97 -9.45
N VAL A 134 -11.99 0.31 -9.62
CA VAL A 134 -11.08 1.06 -8.74
C VAL A 134 -11.91 1.89 -7.78
N SER A 135 -11.88 1.55 -6.50
CA SER A 135 -12.55 2.31 -5.45
C SER A 135 -11.58 3.29 -4.79
N PHE A 136 -11.93 4.57 -4.80
CA PHE A 136 -11.27 5.60 -4.00
C PHE A 136 -11.99 5.65 -2.67
N ILE A 137 -11.27 5.38 -1.59
CA ILE A 137 -11.83 5.30 -0.25
C ILE A 137 -11.07 6.22 0.71
N PRO A 138 -11.75 7.05 1.50
CA PRO A 138 -11.13 7.74 2.62
C PRO A 138 -10.62 6.73 3.65
N PHE A 139 -9.46 6.96 4.25
CA PHE A 139 -8.85 6.01 5.20
C PHE A 139 -9.78 5.63 6.36
N TYR A 140 -10.63 6.56 6.83
CA TYR A 140 -11.54 6.31 7.93
C TYR A 140 -12.65 5.30 7.57
N ARG A 141 -12.93 5.11 6.27
CA ARG A 141 -13.87 4.07 5.80
C ARG A 141 -13.31 2.67 5.95
N LEU A 142 -11.98 2.52 6.05
CA LEU A 142 -11.37 1.22 6.34
C LEU A 142 -11.87 0.65 7.67
N PHE A 143 -12.27 1.44 8.66
CA PHE A 143 -12.79 0.89 9.92
C PHE A 143 -14.21 0.29 9.81
N ALA A 144 -14.97 0.67 8.79
CA ALA A 144 -16.39 0.29 8.64
C ALA A 144 -16.62 -0.94 7.74
N GLU A 145 -15.60 -1.39 7.00
CA GLU A 145 -15.67 -2.52 6.06
C GLU A 145 -15.18 -3.86 6.62
#